data_AF-A0A9E3X951-F1
#
_entry.id   AF-A0A9E3X951-F1
#
_cell.length_a   1.000
_cell.length_b   1.000
_cell.length_c   1.000
_cell.angle_alpha   90.00
_cell.angle_beta   90.00
_cell.angle_gamma   90.00
#
_symmetry.space_group_name_H-M   'P 1'
#
loop_
_entity.id
_entity.type
_entity.pdbx_description
1 polymer ?
#
loop_
_entity_poly.entity_id
_entity_poly.type
_entity_poly.pdbx_seq_one_letter_code
_entity_poly.pdbx_strand_id
1 'polypeptide(L)'
;MARMLVLLLLLGGGLVAQTAEGYYHQGAQLYIDARLGDAIAALERGLQLDPGNPKLQALMEKLQEEQEKQQQQQQQQQQQQDQQQQDQQQQDQQQQDQQEQQQDQQQQQDQQQQDPQEQEAEQQPQPQLGED
;
A
#
# COMPACT_ATOMS: atom_id res chain seq x y z
N MET A 1 12.62 -57.74 36.43
CA MET A 1 11.76 -58.95 36.43
C MET A 1 10.33 -58.52 36.17
N ALA A 2 9.61 -59.24 35.28
CA ALA A 2 8.16 -59.28 35.07
C ALA A 2 7.43 -57.95 34.72
N ARG A 3 7.02 -57.73 33.46
CA ARG A 3 5.87 -58.27 32.69
C ARG A 3 4.54 -57.52 32.96
N MET A 4 4.16 -56.73 31.94
CA MET A 4 2.82 -56.49 31.38
C MET A 4 1.62 -56.36 32.31
N LEU A 5 0.87 -55.27 32.14
CA LEU A 5 -0.55 -55.34 31.78
C LEU A 5 -0.97 -54.10 30.99
N VAL A 6 -1.15 -54.33 29.69
CA VAL A 6 -1.82 -53.44 28.75
C VAL A 6 -3.29 -53.37 29.16
N LEU A 7 -3.80 -52.18 29.46
CA LEU A 7 -5.23 -51.93 29.56
C LEU A 7 -5.60 -50.89 28.51
N LEU A 8 -5.85 -51.43 27.33
CA LEU A 8 -6.30 -50.76 26.11
C LEU A 8 -7.76 -50.36 26.32
N LEU A 9 -7.96 -49.17 26.90
CA LEU A 9 -9.28 -48.61 27.16
C LEU A 9 -9.77 -47.92 25.87
N LEU A 10 -10.74 -48.59 25.25
CA LEU A 10 -11.45 -48.30 24.02
C LEU A 10 -11.66 -46.80 23.74
N LEU A 11 -10.92 -46.28 22.75
CA LEU A 11 -11.25 -45.03 22.07
C LEU A 11 -12.52 -45.22 21.23
N GLY A 12 -13.68 -44.95 21.82
CA GLY A 12 -14.92 -44.70 21.11
C GLY A 12 -14.95 -43.29 20.52
N GLY A 13 -13.98 -42.95 19.67
CA GLY A 13 -14.04 -41.73 18.87
C GLY A 13 -14.92 -42.01 17.66
N GLY A 14 -16.16 -41.49 17.65
CA GLY A 14 -17.00 -41.52 16.45
C GLY A 14 -16.22 -40.83 15.32
N LEU A 15 -15.75 -41.61 14.36
CA LEU A 15 -15.26 -41.09 13.09
C LEU A 15 -16.48 -40.50 12.39
N VAL A 16 -16.76 -39.22 12.65
CA VAL A 16 -17.65 -38.46 11.76
C VAL A 16 -16.95 -38.50 10.42
N ALA A 17 -17.40 -39.41 9.54
CA ALA A 17 -16.87 -39.51 8.20
C ALA A 17 -17.02 -38.14 7.57
N GLN A 18 -15.90 -37.51 7.22
CA GLN A 18 -15.95 -36.21 6.54
C GLN A 18 -16.55 -36.44 5.15
N THR A 19 -17.80 -36.05 5.00
CA THR A 19 -18.53 -36.14 3.73
C THR A 19 -18.37 -34.85 2.94
N ALA A 20 -18.61 -34.90 1.63
CA ALA A 20 -18.68 -33.71 0.79
C ALA A 20 -19.67 -32.66 1.35
N GLU A 21 -20.79 -33.12 1.93
CA GLU A 21 -21.76 -32.25 2.59
C GLU A 21 -21.21 -31.63 3.89
N GLY A 22 -20.45 -32.39 4.68
CA GLY A 22 -19.75 -31.85 5.86
C GLY A 22 -18.78 -30.73 5.50
N TYR A 23 -18.02 -30.88 4.42
CA TYR A 23 -17.11 -29.84 3.92
C TYR A 23 -17.85 -28.60 3.41
N TYR A 24 -19.03 -28.77 2.79
CA TYR A 24 -19.86 -27.64 2.39
C TYR A 24 -20.28 -26.80 3.60
N HIS A 25 -20.81 -27.45 4.64
CA HIS A 25 -21.22 -26.76 5.86
C HIS A 25 -20.06 -26.10 6.59
N GLN A 26 -18.92 -26.81 6.69
CA GLN A 26 -17.71 -26.25 7.29
C GLN A 26 -17.21 -25.02 6.51
N GLY A 27 -17.13 -25.10 5.19
CA GLY A 27 -16.73 -23.98 4.34
C GLY A 27 -17.68 -22.79 4.47
N ALA A 28 -18.99 -23.04 4.46
CA ALA A 28 -20.00 -22.00 4.64
C ALA A 28 -19.90 -21.32 6.02
N GLN A 29 -19.69 -22.11 7.08
CA GLN A 29 -19.52 -21.57 8.43
C GLN A 29 -18.26 -20.72 8.55
N LEU A 30 -17.12 -21.21 8.03
CA LEU A 30 -15.86 -20.47 8.02
C LEU A 30 -15.99 -19.16 7.24
N TYR A 31 -16.76 -19.16 6.16
CA TYR A 31 -17.05 -17.95 5.41
C TYR A 31 -17.89 -16.94 6.21
N ILE A 32 -18.92 -17.40 6.94
CA ILE A 32 -19.70 -16.55 7.86
C ILE A 32 -18.80 -15.96 8.95
N ASP A 33 -17.81 -16.72 9.41
CA ASP A 33 -16.83 -16.29 10.40
C ASP A 33 -15.73 -15.37 9.80
N ALA A 34 -15.90 -14.89 8.56
CA ALA A 34 -14.96 -14.07 7.80
C ALA A 34 -13.58 -14.71 7.58
N ARG A 35 -13.48 -16.04 7.66
CA ARG A 35 -12.26 -16.83 7.44
C ARG A 35 -12.23 -17.39 6.01
N LEU A 36 -12.15 -16.49 5.03
CA LEU A 36 -12.25 -16.82 3.60
C LEU A 36 -11.23 -17.88 3.16
N GLY A 37 -9.97 -17.75 3.57
CA GLY A 37 -8.92 -18.71 3.20
C GLY A 37 -9.18 -20.12 3.77
N ASP A 38 -9.63 -20.21 5.02
CA ASP A 38 -9.97 -21.50 5.63
C ASP A 38 -11.22 -22.12 5.00
N ALA A 39 -12.20 -21.29 4.64
CA ALA A 39 -13.39 -21.71 3.93
C ALA A 39 -13.04 -22.36 2.58
N ILE A 40 -12.20 -21.70 1.78
CA ILE A 40 -11.69 -22.24 0.51
C ILE A 40 -10.97 -23.57 0.76
N ALA A 41 -10.03 -23.63 1.71
CA ALA A 41 -9.29 -24.85 2.02
C ALA A 41 -10.17 -26.03 2.52
N ALA A 42 -11.30 -25.74 3.16
CA ALA A 42 -12.29 -26.75 3.51
C ALA A 42 -13.03 -27.28 2.27
N LEU A 43 -13.44 -26.39 1.36
CA LEU A 43 -14.13 -26.77 0.13
C LEU A 43 -13.22 -27.53 -0.83
N GLU A 44 -11.94 -27.18 -0.92
CA GLU A 44 -10.94 -27.94 -1.71
C GLU A 44 -10.87 -29.39 -1.24
N ARG A 45 -10.82 -29.62 0.07
CA ARG A 45 -10.84 -30.98 0.64
C ARG A 45 -12.15 -31.70 0.35
N GLY A 46 -13.28 -31.00 0.38
CA GLY A 46 -14.57 -31.56 -0.04
C GLY A 46 -14.56 -31.98 -1.51
N LEU A 47 -14.05 -31.13 -2.39
CA LEU A 47 -13.96 -31.39 -3.84
C LEU A 47 -12.96 -32.48 -4.18
N GLN A 48 -11.92 -32.69 -3.37
CA GLN A 48 -11.04 -33.86 -3.53
C GLN A 48 -11.76 -35.18 -3.29
N LEU A 49 -12.76 -35.20 -2.39
CA LEU A 49 -13.58 -36.38 -2.11
C LEU A 49 -14.71 -36.57 -3.12
N ASP A 50 -15.34 -35.48 -3.55
CA ASP A 50 -16.42 -35.49 -4.53
C ASP A 50 -16.24 -34.35 -5.55
N PRO A 51 -15.41 -34.56 -6.59
CA PRO A 51 -15.09 -33.52 -7.57
C PRO A 51 -16.29 -33.04 -8.38
N GLY A 52 -17.34 -33.86 -8.46
CA GLY A 52 -18.57 -33.57 -9.20
C GLY A 52 -19.66 -32.92 -8.36
N ASN A 53 -19.38 -32.58 -7.09
CA ASN A 53 -20.39 -32.04 -6.19
C ASN A 53 -20.79 -30.61 -6.59
N PRO A 54 -22.03 -30.37 -7.07
CA PRO A 54 -22.41 -29.06 -7.58
C PRO A 54 -22.48 -28.00 -6.47
N LYS A 55 -22.78 -28.40 -5.22
CA LYS A 55 -22.86 -27.45 -4.09
C LYS A 55 -21.47 -26.94 -3.70
N LEU A 56 -20.49 -27.84 -3.65
CA LEU A 56 -19.11 -27.47 -3.33
C LEU A 56 -18.51 -26.60 -4.42
N GLN A 57 -18.72 -26.93 -5.70
CA GLN A 57 -18.24 -26.14 -6.82
C GLN A 57 -18.83 -24.73 -6.82
N ALA A 58 -20.16 -24.60 -6.66
CA ALA A 58 -20.81 -23.30 -6.65
C ALA A 58 -20.36 -22.43 -5.48
N LEU A 59 -20.16 -23.02 -4.30
CA LEU A 59 -19.65 -22.26 -3.15
C LEU A 59 -18.17 -21.87 -3.37
N MET A 60 -17.35 -22.78 -3.88
CA MET A 60 -15.94 -22.50 -4.20
C MET A 60 -15.82 -21.31 -5.16
N GLU A 61 -16.57 -21.33 -6.27
CA GLU A 61 -16.57 -20.27 -7.28
C GLU A 61 -16.93 -18.91 -6.64
N LYS A 62 -17.99 -18.87 -5.83
CA LYS A 62 -18.39 -17.64 -5.12
C LYS A 62 -17.28 -17.14 -4.20
N LEU A 63 -16.61 -18.02 -3.46
CA LEU A 63 -15.55 -17.63 -2.53
C LEU A 63 -14.29 -17.16 -3.25
N GLN A 64 -13.95 -17.77 -4.39
CA GLN A 64 -12.84 -17.32 -5.24
C GLN A 64 -13.11 -15.94 -5.84
N GLU A 65 -14.32 -15.70 -6.36
CA GLU A 65 -14.71 -14.38 -6.88
C GLU A 65 -14.59 -13.30 -5.79
N GLU A 66 -14.98 -13.63 -4.56
CA GLU A 66 -14.85 -12.71 -3.44
C GLU A 66 -13.39 -12.46 -3.05
N GLN A 67 -12.54 -13.49 -3.09
CA GLN A 67 -11.11 -13.35 -2.86
C GLN A 67 -10.46 -12.45 -3.91
N GLU A 68 -10.79 -12.63 -5.18
CA GLU A 68 -10.30 -11.79 -6.27
C GLU A 68 -10.76 -10.33 -6.11
N LYS A 69 -12.03 -10.12 -5.75
CA LYS A 69 -12.56 -8.78 -5.46
C LYS A 69 -11.82 -8.10 -4.31
N GLN A 70 -11.51 -8.83 -3.24
CA GLN A 70 -10.73 -8.28 -2.12
C GLN A 70 -9.31 -7.90 -2.55
N GLN A 71 -8.65 -8.73 -3.36
CA GLN A 71 -7.32 -8.43 -3.89
C GLN A 71 -7.34 -7.21 -4.83
N GLN A 72 -8.34 -7.13 -5.71
CA GLN A 72 -8.48 -6.01 -6.64
C GLN A 72 -8.72 -4.68 -5.92
N GLN A 73 -9.55 -4.69 -4.86
CA GLN A 73 -9.77 -3.49 -4.05
C GLN A 73 -8.50 -3.03 -3.32
N GLN A 74 -7.71 -3.96 -2.78
CA GLN A 74 -6.44 -3.62 -2.15
C GLN A 74 -5.45 -3.02 -3.16
N GLN A 75 -5.37 -3.59 -4.35
CA GLN A 75 -4.49 -3.08 -5.40
C GLN A 75 -4.90 -1.68 -5.89
N GLN A 76 -6.21 -1.42 -6.02
CA GLN A 76 -6.70 -0.08 -6.38
C GLN A 76 -6.41 0.96 -5.29
N GLN A 77 -6.56 0.61 -4.01
CA GLN A 77 -6.20 1.53 -2.92
C GLN A 77 -4.72 1.85 -2.91
N GLN A 78 -3.86 0.86 -3.16
CA GLN A 78 -2.42 1.08 -3.23
C GLN A 78 -2.04 2.01 -4.39
N GLN A 79 -2.62 1.79 -5.59
CA GLN A 79 -2.39 2.69 -6.73
C GLN A 79 -2.86 4.13 -6.47
N GLN A 80 -4.00 4.33 -5.79
CA GLN A 80 -4.46 5.69 -5.45
C GLN A 80 -3.52 6.36 -4.45
N GLN A 81 -2.99 5.62 -3.48
CA GLN A 81 -2.06 6.17 -2.49
C GLN A 81 -0.72 6.56 -3.13
N ASP A 82 -0.20 5.73 -4.05
CA ASP A 82 1.03 6.01 -4.79
C ASP A 82 0.86 7.24 -5.70
N GLN A 83 -0.29 7.36 -6.38
CA GLN A 83 -0.59 8.52 -7.23
C GLN A 83 -0.69 9.81 -6.41
N GLN A 84 -1.33 9.78 -5.24
CA GLN A 84 -1.38 10.94 -4.34
C GLN A 84 0.01 11.38 -3.84
N GLN A 85 0.90 10.43 -3.51
CA GLN A 85 2.27 10.76 -3.11
C GLN A 85 3.06 11.39 -4.26
N GLN A 86 2.89 10.88 -5.48
CA GLN A 86 3.56 11.42 -6.65
C GLN A 86 3.10 12.85 -6.98
N ASP A 87 1.79 13.11 -6.90
CA ASP A 87 1.23 14.45 -7.10
C ASP A 87 1.73 15.44 -6.03
N GLN A 88 1.81 14.99 -4.77
CA GLN A 88 2.31 15.83 -3.67
C GLN A 88 3.79 16.17 -3.85
N GLN A 89 4.63 15.20 -4.24
CA GLN A 89 6.04 15.47 -4.55
C GLN A 89 6.22 16.44 -5.72
N GLN A 90 5.42 16.33 -6.78
CA GLN A 90 5.49 17.28 -7.89
C GLN A 90 5.09 18.70 -7.46
N GLN A 91 4.08 18.81 -6.59
CA GLN A 91 3.63 20.11 -6.10
C GLN A 91 4.66 20.76 -5.17
N ASP A 92 5.33 20.00 -4.31
CA ASP A 92 6.42 20.47 -3.46
C ASP A 92 7.63 20.91 -4.30
N GLN A 93 7.99 20.13 -5.33
CA GLN A 93 9.10 20.47 -6.22
C GLN A 93 8.81 21.74 -7.03
N GLN A 94 7.59 21.91 -7.56
CA GLN A 94 7.18 23.17 -8.21
C GLN A 94 7.20 24.37 -7.26
N GLN A 95 6.81 24.20 -5.99
CA GLN A 95 6.89 25.29 -5.02
C GLN A 95 8.34 25.67 -4.73
N GLN A 96 9.23 24.68 -4.59
CA GLN A 96 10.65 24.91 -4.37
C GLN A 96 11.29 25.64 -5.55
N ASP A 97 11.05 25.19 -6.78
CA ASP A 97 11.54 25.84 -8.00
C ASP A 97 11.05 27.30 -8.10
N GLN A 98 9.79 27.56 -7.73
CA GLN A 98 9.22 28.92 -7.77
C GLN A 98 9.80 29.83 -6.69
N GLN A 99 10.17 29.27 -5.53
CA GLN A 99 10.83 30.00 -4.44
C GLN A 99 12.28 30.36 -4.78
N GLU A 100 13.04 29.42 -5.36
CA GLU A 100 14.40 29.67 -5.86
C GLU A 100 14.40 30.76 -6.94
N GLN A 101 13.45 30.70 -7.89
CA GLN A 101 13.36 31.69 -8.96
C GLN A 101 13.00 33.10 -8.46
N GLN A 102 12.20 33.22 -7.41
CA GLN A 102 11.96 34.52 -6.75
C GLN A 102 13.19 35.04 -6.01
N GLN A 103 13.94 34.16 -5.34
CA GLN A 103 15.14 34.54 -4.61
C GLN A 103 16.25 35.01 -5.54
N ASP A 104 16.46 34.33 -6.68
CA ASP A 104 17.40 34.76 -7.72
C ASP A 104 17.04 36.12 -8.32
N GLN A 105 15.74 36.37 -8.55
CA GLN A 105 15.27 37.65 -9.10
C GLN A 105 15.48 38.80 -8.12
N GLN A 106 15.32 38.55 -6.82
CA GLN A 106 15.58 39.53 -5.77
C GLN A 106 17.08 39.84 -5.65
N GLN A 107 17.94 38.82 -5.72
CA GLN A 107 19.40 39.00 -5.72
C GLN A 107 19.90 39.81 -6.92
N GLN A 108 19.37 39.59 -8.13
CA GLN A 108 19.73 40.39 -9.30
C GLN A 108 19.30 41.86 -9.16
N GLN A 109 18.15 42.11 -8.53
CA GLN A 109 17.64 43.46 -8.34
C GLN A 109 18.45 44.25 -7.29
N ASP A 110 18.90 43.59 -6.22
CA ASP A 110 19.81 44.19 -5.23
C ASP A 110 21.19 44.50 -5.83
N GLN A 111 21.71 43.63 -6.72
CA GLN A 111 23.00 43.85 -7.38
C GLN A 111 22.98 45.04 -8.36
N GLN A 112 21.87 45.26 -9.07
CA GLN A 112 21.73 46.42 -9.97
C GLN A 112 21.56 47.77 -9.23
N GLN A 113 21.09 47.77 -7.98
CA GLN A 113 20.93 49.00 -7.20
C GLN A 113 22.22 49.47 -6.52
N GLN A 114 23.25 48.62 -6.38
CA GLN A 114 24.53 49.01 -5.78
C GLN A 114 25.53 49.66 -6.75
N ASP A 115 25.33 49.54 -8.06
CA ASP A 115 26.26 50.05 -9.09
C ASP A 115 26.21 51.58 -9.43
N PRO A 116 25.17 52.38 -9.10
CA PRO A 116 25.19 53.81 -9.48
C PRO A 116 26.12 54.70 -8.64
N GLN A 117 26.61 54.25 -7.47
CA GLN A 117 27.36 55.13 -6.55
C GLN A 117 28.88 55.22 -6.80
N GLU A 118 29.47 54.35 -7.62
CA GLU A 118 30.91 54.45 -7.93
C GLU A 118 31.24 55.33 -9.15
N GLN A 119 30.29 55.64 -10.04
CA GLN A 119 30.56 56.50 -11.20
C GLN A 119 30.38 58.01 -10.96
N GLU A 120 29.72 58.43 -9.86
CA GLU A 120 29.51 59.85 -9.56
C GLU A 120 30.65 60.46 -8.71
N ALA A 121 31.53 59.62 -8.14
CA ALA A 121 32.70 60.08 -7.38
C ALA A 121 33.91 60.44 -8.25
N GLU A 122 33.98 60.00 -9.51
CA GLU A 122 35.10 60.27 -10.43
C GLU A 122 34.91 61.50 -11.34
N GLN A 123 33.74 62.18 -11.29
CA GLN A 123 33.46 63.35 -12.16
C GLN A 123 33.43 64.71 -11.46
N GLN A 124 33.88 64.83 -10.20
CA GLN A 124 34.02 66.15 -9.59
C GLN A 124 35.24 66.89 -10.20
N PRO A 125 35.05 68.07 -10.84
CA PRO A 125 36.16 68.85 -11.36
C PRO A 125 36.97 69.40 -10.18
N GLN A 126 38.29 69.17 -10.20
CA GLN A 126 39.21 69.75 -9.22
C GLN A 126 39.01 71.28 -9.16
N PRO A 127 38.88 71.87 -7.96
CA PRO A 127 38.90 73.33 -7.85
C PRO A 127 40.29 73.81 -8.29
N GLN A 128 40.33 74.62 -9.35
CA GLN A 128 41.46 75.48 -9.64
C GLN A 128 41.64 76.43 -8.44
N LEU A 129 42.54 76.06 -7.54
CA LEU A 129 43.20 77.00 -6.65
C LEU A 129 44.25 77.73 -7.48
N GLY A 130 43.86 78.87 -8.02
CA GLY A 130 44.82 79.94 -8.25
C GLY A 130 45.24 80.49 -6.90
N GLU A 131 46.51 80.85 -6.77
CA GLU A 131 47.00 82.01 -6.02
C GLU A 131 48.50 82.21 -6.30
N ASP A 132 48.81 83.43 -6.78
CA ASP A 132 50.07 84.18 -6.95
C ASP A 132 51.38 83.52 -7.45
#